data_AF-A0A967X6Y5-F1
#
_entry.id   AF-A0A967X6Y5-F1
#
_cell.length_a   1.000
_cell.length_b   1.000
_cell.length_c   1.000
_cell.angle_alpha   90.00
_cell.angle_beta   90.00
_cell.angle_gamma   90.00
#
_symmetry.space_group_name_H-M   'P 1'
#
loop_
_entity.id
_entity.type
_entity.pdbx_description
1 polymer ?
#
loop_
_entity_poly.entity_id
_entity_poly.type
_entity_poly.pdbx_seq_one_letter_code
_entity_poly.pdbx_strand_id
1 'polypeptide(L)' 'ISDLSWTKRVKHPSEILEKGDEVEAVILKIDSENQRLSLGVKQLQPNVLEEFFQTHGSGDVLMGKIVRLTEFGAFV' A
#
# COMPACT_ATOMS: atom_id res chain seq x y z
N ILE A 1 2.41 -6.96 11.73
CA ILE A 1 2.40 -7.86 10.56
C ILE A 1 2.64 -6.98 9.37
N SER A 2 3.71 -7.31 8.66
CA SER A 2 4.47 -6.44 7.79
C SER A 2 3.71 -6.05 6.53
N ASP A 3 4.26 -5.08 5.83
CA ASP A 3 3.60 -4.26 4.83
C ASP A 3 3.42 -5.02 3.49
N LEU A 4 2.38 -5.86 3.40
CA LEU A 4 2.28 -6.87 2.33
C LEU A 4 1.43 -6.46 1.11
N SER A 5 0.48 -5.53 1.22
CA SER A 5 -0.35 -5.12 0.07
C SER A 5 -0.92 -3.71 0.23
N TRP A 6 -1.02 -2.97 -0.88
CA TRP A 6 -1.65 -1.65 -0.93
C TRP A 6 -3.18 -1.70 -1.01
N THR A 7 -3.73 -2.73 -1.66
CA THR A 7 -5.15 -2.79 -2.06
C THR A 7 -5.93 -3.86 -1.32
N LYS A 8 -5.27 -4.96 -0.92
CA LYS A 8 -5.91 -6.06 -0.21
C LYS A 8 -5.60 -5.98 1.28
N ARG A 9 -6.63 -5.93 2.11
CA ARG A 9 -6.47 -6.05 3.57
C ARG A 9 -6.15 -7.51 3.92
N VAL A 10 -4.86 -7.82 4.05
CA VAL A 10 -4.37 -9.15 4.48
C VAL A 10 -4.50 -9.25 5.99
N LYS A 11 -5.30 -10.19 6.50
CA LYS A 11 -5.43 -10.43 7.95
C LYS A 11 -4.37 -11.40 8.45
N HIS A 12 -4.04 -12.41 7.65
CA HIS A 12 -3.01 -13.40 7.96
C HIS A 12 -2.04 -13.55 6.78
N PRO A 13 -0.70 -13.54 7.00
CA PRO A 13 0.29 -13.66 5.92
C PRO A 13 0.12 -14.93 5.06
N SER A 14 -0.38 -16.02 5.66
CA SER A 14 -0.62 -17.27 4.94
C SER A 14 -1.74 -17.19 3.89
N GLU A 15 -2.48 -16.09 3.81
CA GLU A 15 -3.44 -15.86 2.73
C GLU A 15 -2.77 -15.54 1.39
N ILE A 16 -1.49 -15.15 1.41
CA ILE A 16 -0.76 -14.68 0.23
C ILE A 16 0.66 -15.23 0.13
N LEU A 17 1.19 -15.86 1.18
CA LEU A 17 2.54 -16.41 1.23
C LEU A 17 2.54 -17.78 1.91
N GLU A 18 3.28 -18.72 1.37
CA GLU A 18 3.49 -20.03 1.98
C GLU A 18 4.86 -20.11 2.68
N LYS A 19 4.96 -21.03 3.63
CA LYS A 19 6.23 -21.23 4.34
C LYS A 19 7.22 -21.87 3.38
N GLY A 20 8.34 -21.20 3.13
CA GLY A 20 9.38 -21.64 2.20
C GLY A 20 9.45 -20.81 0.93
N ASP A 21 8.50 -19.90 0.72
CA ASP A 21 8.53 -18.99 -0.42
C ASP A 21 9.72 -18.02 -0.31
N GLU A 22 10.48 -17.92 -1.40
CA GLU A 22 11.39 -16.81 -1.61
C GLU A 22 10.60 -15.62 -2.12
N VAL A 23 10.71 -14.50 -1.41
CA VAL A 23 10.00 -13.26 -1.74
C VAL A 23 10.98 -12.10 -1.79
N GLU A 24 10.78 -11.23 -2.76
CA GLU A 24 11.45 -9.94 -2.77
C GLU A 24 10.78 -9.01 -1.75
N ALA A 25 11.58 -8.19 -1.07
CA ALA A 25 11.09 -7.18 -0.14
C ALA A 25 12.06 -6.00 -0.04
N VAL A 26 11.52 -4.84 0.33
CA VAL A 26 12.28 -3.61 0.57
C VAL A 26 12.51 -3.44 2.06
N ILE A 27 13.71 -3.00 2.44
CA ILE A 27 14.03 -2.63 3.82
C ILE A 27 13.33 -1.32 4.17
N LEU A 28 12.44 -1.36 5.16
CA LEU A 28 11.71 -0.19 5.65
C LEU A 28 12.40 0.47 6.83
N LYS A 29 12.98 -0.34 7.72
CA LYS A 29 13.68 0.15 8.91
C LYS A 29 14.76 -0.83 9.34
N ILE A 30 15.90 -0.27 9.74
CA ILE A 30 16.99 -0.97 10.40
C ILE A 30 17.04 -0.46 11.84
N ASP A 31 16.95 -1.37 12.80
CA ASP A 31 17.15 -1.12 14.21
C ASP A 31 18.34 -1.98 14.68
N SER A 32 19.53 -1.39 14.62
CA SER A 32 20.78 -2.08 14.89
C SER A 32 20.97 -2.41 16.37
N GLU A 33 20.42 -1.58 17.27
CA GLU A 33 20.52 -1.79 18.71
C GLU A 33 19.76 -3.05 19.14
N ASN A 34 18.57 -3.24 18.58
CA ASN A 34 17.74 -4.41 18.88
C ASN A 34 17.96 -5.57 17.90
N GLN A 35 18.87 -5.43 16.94
CA GLN A 35 19.11 -6.38 15.84
C GLN A 35 17.83 -6.76 15.07
N ARG A 36 16.97 -5.76 14.79
CA ARG A 36 15.70 -5.95 14.09
C ARG A 36 15.70 -5.27 12.74
N LEU A 37 15.17 -5.98 11.75
CA LEU A 37 14.90 -5.46 10.41
C LEU A 37 13.40 -5.49 10.16
N SER A 38 12.88 -4.40 9.59
CA SER A 38 11.49 -4.33 9.09
C SER A 38 11.52 -4.35 7.57
N LEU A 39 10.74 -5.27 6.99
CA LEU A 39 10.67 -5.48 5.55
C LEU A 39 9.24 -5.23 5.06
N GLY A 40 9.10 -4.74 3.82
CA GLY A 40 7.83 -4.52 3.16
C GLY A 40 7.83 -5.04 1.73
N VAL A 41 6.73 -5.68 1.33
CA VAL A 41 6.56 -6.24 -0.01
C VAL A 41 5.77 -5.28 -0.90
N LYS A 42 4.83 -4.52 -0.31
CA LYS A 42 3.96 -3.62 -1.09
C LYS A 42 4.77 -2.56 -1.86
N GLN A 43 5.92 -2.13 -1.33
CA GLN A 43 6.78 -1.13 -1.97
C GLN A 43 7.36 -1.58 -3.32
N LEU A 44 7.29 -2.87 -3.65
CA LEU A 44 7.68 -3.39 -4.97
C LEU A 44 6.64 -3.13 -6.05
N GLN A 45 5.39 -2.84 -5.66
CA GLN A 45 4.34 -2.53 -6.60
C GLN A 45 4.37 -1.04 -6.94
N PRO A 46 4.16 -0.67 -8.22
CA PRO A 46 4.07 0.73 -8.62
C PRO A 46 3.00 1.42 -7.77
N ASN A 47 3.42 2.51 -7.13
CA ASN A 47 2.56 3.27 -6.26
C ASN A 47 1.63 4.13 -7.12
N VAL A 48 0.44 3.61 -7.40
CA VAL A 48 -0.58 4.28 -8.24
C VAL A 48 -0.90 5.69 -7.73
N LEU A 49 -0.83 5.91 -6.41
CA LEU A 49 -1.00 7.25 -5.83
C LEU A 49 0.14 8.19 -6.21
N GLU A 50 1.38 7.71 -6.22
CA GLU A 50 2.56 8.52 -6.54
C GLU A 50 2.59 8.89 -8.03
N GLU A 51 2.25 7.94 -8.91
CA GLU A 51 2.06 8.21 -10.34
C GLU A 51 0.91 9.20 -10.58
N PHE A 52 -0.18 9.06 -9.83
CA PHE A 52 -1.32 9.98 -9.89
C PHE A 52 -0.91 11.40 -9.46
N PHE A 53 -0.16 11.57 -8.38
CA PHE A 53 0.34 12.88 -7.94
C PHE A 53 1.41 13.48 -8.87
N GLN A 54 2.13 12.67 -9.63
CA GLN A 54 3.06 13.17 -10.65
C GLN A 54 2.33 13.70 -11.89
N THR A 55 1.16 13.13 -12.21
CA THR A 55 0.40 13.44 -13.42
C THR A 55 -0.72 14.45 -13.18
N HIS A 56 -1.16 14.64 -11.93
CA HIS A 56 -2.28 15.51 -11.57
C HIS A 56 -1.88 16.54 -10.52
N GLY A 57 -2.20 17.80 -10.80
CA GLY A 57 -1.89 18.95 -9.97
C GLY A 57 -3.08 19.44 -9.14
N SER A 58 -2.80 20.38 -8.24
CA SER A 58 -3.84 21.08 -7.50
C SER A 58 -4.72 21.91 -8.45
N GLY A 59 -6.03 21.70 -8.40
CA GLY A 59 -7.00 22.42 -9.25
C GLY A 59 -7.48 21.62 -10.45
N ASP A 60 -6.93 20.43 -10.69
CA ASP A 60 -7.41 19.54 -11.73
C ASP A 60 -8.84 19.08 -11.46
N VAL A 61 -9.67 19.11 -12.51
CA VAL A 61 -11.05 18.62 -12.46
C VAL A 61 -11.06 17.19 -12.97
N LEU A 62 -11.42 16.26 -12.09
CA LEU A 62 -11.40 14.83 -12.39
C LEU A 62 -12.81 14.24 -12.42
N MET A 63 -13.04 13.34 -13.36
CA MET A 63 -14.24 12.51 -13.39
C MET A 63 -14.00 11.25 -12.56
N GLY A 64 -14.80 11.05 -11.52
CA GLY A 64 -14.73 9.87 -10.67
C GLY A 64 -16.11 9.28 -10.38
N LYS A 65 -16.14 7.99 -10.08
CA LYS A 65 -17.38 7.26 -9.75
C LYS A 65 -17.61 7.33 -8.24
N ILE A 66 -18.77 7.83 -7.82
CA ILE A 66 -19.15 7.83 -6.40
C ILE A 66 -19.31 6.38 -5.92
N VAL A 67 -18.50 5.98 -4.94
CA VAL A 67 -18.56 4.65 -4.33
C VAL A 67 -19.45 4.62 -3.09
N ARG A 68 -19.64 5.78 -2.43
CA ARG A 68 -20.50 5.90 -1.25
C ARG A 68 -21.02 7.32 -1.08
N LEU A 69 -22.28 7.46 -0.70
CA LEU A 69 -22.93 8.73 -0.40
C LEU A 69 -23.32 8.78 1.09
N THR A 70 -23.11 9.93 1.72
CA THR A 70 -23.50 10.23 3.11
C THR A 70 -24.17 11.60 3.17
N GLU A 71 -24.84 11.91 4.29
CA GLU A 71 -25.49 13.23 4.47
C GLU A 71 -24.49 14.39 4.44
N PHE A 72 -23.23 14.14 4.81
CA PHE A 72 -22.16 15.15 4.82
C PHE A 72 -21.32 15.17 3.53
N GLY A 73 -21.57 14.29 2.56
CA GLY A 73 -20.83 14.32 1.31
C GLY A 73 -20.82 13.01 0.51
N ALA A 74 -19.92 12.97 -0.47
CA ALA A 74 -19.72 11.81 -1.35
C ALA A 74 -18.26 11.36 -1.28
N PHE A 75 -18.06 10.05 -1.30
CA PHE A 75 -16.75 9.42 -1.45
C PHE A 75 -16.63 8.93 -2.89
N VAL A 76 -15.61 9.44 -3.57
CA VAL A 76 -15.22 9.10 -4.94
C VAL A 76 -14.08 8.10 -4.89
#